data_AF-M3AMZ4-F1
#
_entry.id   AF-M3AMZ4-F1
#
_cell.length_a   1.000
_cell.length_b   1.000
_cell.length_c   1.000
_cell.angle_alpha   90.00
_cell.angle_beta   90.00
_cell.angle_gamma   90.00
#
_symmetry.space_group_name_H-M   'P 1'
#
loop_
_entity.id
_entity.type
_entity.pdbx_description
1 polymer ?
#
loop_
_entity_poly.entity_id
_entity_poly.type
_entity_poly.pdbx_seq_one_letter_code
_entity_poly.pdbx_strand_id
1 'polypeptide(L)'
;MIEVYTGKDWPRVIIDVDATSFLCSYEFAENVKIHIINAIADVGSDICDLSEVVGSDVPGPIIAALATEATSGKAGEVRLAGDHVVYIPDALSGKADMHMNQLCGKRIAGLVSELHANGYCMIHEAAEGSHGGPRGDTRVENTVIEQYGTTSSGQIHIIDLTTEVSKPGKISNRSAPAHSTKLLVEDGVLTAEMAALGAAIENRTEALWRREPASATPSNAIKMLQPSDYPVAHKGELAKSLVRSQLHAEVLESVSADRLSELEGDRSERFVELIEAKLWGPLHLYSAGVLASKDPTLQQNLETFVVDYLKREVVPNTFDDAKHQGLLNDRTKKRECDKLQQDVEKARNFEELQKAVAKFGRKLHISTPGEDLVIKTKHKAITQAVRSMQRMNRGSDILQNLIWVLLATSGPGLFVSSGKDTSRMIRQYDTIGDTEVTGMLNIWRDKLKGGIEDEEDIRQMKELASAALEEWEEGERVKPYSGT
;
A
#
# COMPACT_ATOMS: atom_id res chain seq x y z
N MET A 1 21.41 -34.96 -26.61
CA MET A 1 20.95 -35.92 -27.66
C MET A 1 20.08 -35.12 -28.61
N ILE A 2 20.25 -35.25 -29.92
CA ILE A 2 19.45 -34.48 -30.89
C ILE A 2 18.44 -35.44 -31.52
N GLU A 3 17.17 -35.34 -31.10
CA GLU A 3 16.10 -36.14 -31.66
C GLU A 3 15.39 -35.36 -32.79
N VAL A 4 15.39 -35.94 -33.99
CA VAL A 4 14.66 -35.39 -35.14
C VAL A 4 13.23 -35.93 -35.12
N TYR A 5 12.28 -35.10 -34.73
CA TYR A 5 10.87 -35.49 -34.69
C TYR A 5 10.20 -35.22 -36.04
N THR A 6 9.86 -36.28 -36.78
CA THR A 6 9.22 -36.22 -38.11
C THR A 6 7.69 -36.20 -38.05
N GLY A 7 7.14 -35.48 -37.07
CA GLY A 7 5.69 -35.23 -36.95
C GLY A 7 5.27 -34.01 -37.77
N LYS A 8 4.18 -34.14 -38.54
CA LYS A 8 3.57 -33.07 -39.36
C LYS A 8 3.14 -31.88 -38.50
N ASP A 9 4.05 -30.94 -38.29
CA ASP A 9 3.88 -29.48 -38.37
C ASP A 9 5.10 -28.85 -37.68
N TRP A 10 6.05 -28.39 -38.50
CA TRP A 10 7.35 -27.77 -38.17
C TRP A 10 8.48 -28.74 -37.76
N PRO A 11 9.60 -28.81 -38.52
CA PRO A 11 10.75 -29.62 -38.12
C PRO A 11 11.43 -28.95 -36.93
N ARG A 12 11.08 -29.40 -35.73
CA ARG A 12 11.68 -28.95 -34.46
C ARG A 12 12.83 -29.88 -34.11
N VAL A 13 13.97 -29.28 -33.78
CA VAL A 13 15.12 -29.95 -33.21
C VAL A 13 15.08 -29.68 -31.71
N ILE A 14 15.00 -30.74 -30.91
CA ILE A 14 15.19 -30.63 -29.46
C ILE A 14 16.68 -30.86 -29.20
N ILE A 15 17.35 -29.83 -28.69
CA ILE A 15 18.74 -29.90 -28.29
C ILE A 15 18.74 -29.98 -26.76
N ASP A 16 18.92 -31.19 -26.25
CA ASP A 16 19.11 -31.39 -24.82
C ASP A 16 20.58 -31.19 -24.47
N VAL A 17 20.85 -30.13 -23.71
CA VAL A 17 22.18 -29.82 -23.13
C VAL A 17 22.03 -29.78 -21.62
N ASP A 18 22.70 -30.71 -20.95
CA ASP A 18 22.60 -30.92 -19.51
C ASP A 18 21.13 -31.06 -19.02
N ALA A 19 20.64 -30.09 -18.24
CA ALA A 19 19.28 -30.08 -17.67
C ALA A 19 18.29 -29.19 -18.45
N THR A 20 18.73 -28.56 -19.56
CA THR A 20 17.92 -27.61 -20.33
C THR A 20 17.65 -28.15 -21.73
N SER A 21 16.36 -28.22 -22.10
CA SER A 21 15.92 -28.58 -23.45
C SER A 21 15.66 -27.31 -24.26
N PHE A 22 16.39 -27.14 -25.35
CA PHE A 22 16.18 -26.05 -26.28
C PHE A 22 15.35 -26.51 -27.47
N LEU A 23 14.39 -25.68 -27.88
CA LEU A 23 13.56 -25.92 -29.06
C LEU A 23 13.96 -24.96 -30.16
N CYS A 24 14.51 -25.47 -31.26
CA CYS A 24 14.85 -24.66 -32.42
C CYS A 24 14.30 -25.27 -33.72
N SER A 25 14.24 -24.48 -34.79
CA SER A 25 13.92 -25.01 -36.12
C SER A 25 15.13 -25.76 -36.69
N TYR A 26 14.86 -26.75 -37.53
CA TYR A 26 15.92 -27.49 -38.23
C TYR A 26 16.78 -26.59 -39.12
N GLU A 27 16.16 -25.66 -39.86
CA GLU A 27 16.86 -24.71 -40.71
C GLU A 27 17.82 -23.83 -39.89
N PHE A 28 17.40 -23.38 -38.70
CA PHE A 28 18.27 -22.62 -37.81
C PHE A 28 19.47 -23.46 -37.34
N ALA A 29 19.23 -24.69 -36.88
CA ALA A 29 20.29 -25.57 -36.39
C ALA A 29 21.32 -25.88 -37.50
N GLU A 30 20.86 -26.18 -38.72
CA GLU A 30 21.74 -26.45 -39.86
C GLU A 30 22.51 -25.22 -40.31
N ASN A 31 21.90 -24.02 -40.32
CA ASN A 31 22.60 -22.78 -40.63
C ASN A 31 23.73 -22.49 -39.63
N VAL A 32 23.46 -22.68 -38.33
CA VAL A 32 24.49 -22.54 -37.28
C VAL A 32 25.61 -23.57 -37.47
N LYS A 33 25.28 -24.84 -37.75
CA LYS A 33 26.30 -25.87 -38.04
C LYS A 33 27.15 -25.52 -39.25
N ILE A 34 26.56 -25.03 -40.35
CA ILE A 34 27.30 -24.62 -41.55
C ILE A 34 28.28 -23.49 -41.21
N HIS A 35 27.85 -22.49 -40.43
CA HIS A 35 28.74 -21.42 -39.97
C HIS A 35 29.91 -21.95 -39.13
N ILE A 36 29.64 -22.88 -38.21
CA ILE A 36 30.68 -23.53 -37.39
C ILE A 36 31.66 -24.31 -38.28
N ILE A 37 31.16 -25.11 -39.23
CA ILE A 37 32.01 -25.92 -40.11
C ILE A 37 32.91 -25.04 -40.97
N ASN A 38 32.35 -23.96 -41.54
CA ASN A 38 33.10 -23.02 -42.37
C ASN A 38 34.18 -22.31 -41.54
N ALA A 39 33.83 -21.80 -40.37
CA ALA A 39 34.80 -21.13 -39.50
C ALA A 39 35.94 -22.05 -39.06
N ILE A 40 35.65 -23.31 -38.73
CA ILE A 40 36.68 -24.29 -38.40
C ILE A 40 37.57 -24.58 -39.63
N ALA A 41 36.99 -24.68 -40.82
CA ALA A 41 37.76 -24.88 -42.05
C ALA A 41 38.65 -23.68 -42.41
N ASP A 42 38.14 -22.46 -42.19
CA ASP A 42 38.83 -21.20 -42.49
C ASP A 42 40.00 -20.93 -41.53
N VAL A 43 39.83 -21.27 -40.25
CA VAL A 43 40.86 -21.11 -39.20
C VAL A 43 41.93 -22.22 -39.29
N GLY A 44 41.56 -23.38 -39.84
CA GLY A 44 42.49 -24.47 -40.17
C GLY A 44 43.15 -25.09 -38.94
N SER A 45 44.41 -24.75 -38.68
CA SER A 45 45.18 -25.31 -37.55
C SER A 45 45.18 -24.44 -36.30
N ASP A 46 44.48 -23.31 -36.27
CA ASP A 46 44.42 -22.40 -35.13
C ASP A 46 43.16 -22.61 -34.26
N ILE A 47 43.14 -22.02 -33.07
CA ILE A 47 41.99 -22.09 -32.14
C ILE A 47 40.87 -21.16 -32.64
N CYS A 48 39.63 -21.64 -32.68
CA CYS A 48 38.49 -20.90 -33.23
C CYS A 48 37.44 -20.60 -32.14
N ASP A 49 37.13 -19.32 -31.91
CA ASP A 49 36.00 -18.90 -31.05
C ASP A 49 34.69 -18.97 -31.86
N LEU A 50 33.91 -20.01 -31.59
CA LEU A 50 32.66 -20.27 -32.29
C LEU A 50 31.54 -19.33 -31.83
N SER A 51 31.63 -18.76 -30.63
CA SER A 51 30.63 -17.80 -30.15
C SER A 51 30.73 -16.46 -30.90
N GLU A 52 31.95 -16.00 -31.23
CA GLU A 52 32.14 -14.81 -32.08
C GLU A 52 31.63 -15.03 -33.51
N VAL A 53 31.77 -16.25 -34.04
CA VAL A 53 31.36 -16.61 -35.41
C VAL A 53 29.83 -16.71 -35.54
N VAL A 54 29.19 -17.36 -34.58
CA VAL A 54 27.73 -17.62 -34.63
C VAL A 54 26.94 -16.39 -34.19
N GLY A 55 27.52 -15.56 -33.32
CA GLY A 55 26.90 -14.35 -32.78
C GLY A 55 26.29 -14.55 -31.39
N SER A 56 26.11 -13.43 -30.67
CA SER A 56 25.66 -13.40 -29.27
C SER A 56 24.21 -13.85 -29.05
N ASP A 57 23.42 -13.96 -30.12
CA ASP A 57 21.99 -14.30 -30.04
C ASP A 57 21.75 -15.80 -29.82
N VAL A 58 22.79 -16.64 -29.95
CA VAL A 58 22.69 -18.09 -29.79
C VAL A 58 23.30 -18.50 -28.44
N PRO A 59 22.53 -19.14 -27.54
CA PRO A 59 23.07 -19.61 -26.25
C PRO A 59 24.29 -20.51 -26.43
N GLY A 60 25.36 -20.25 -25.68
CA GLY A 60 26.59 -21.05 -25.68
C GLY A 60 26.38 -22.57 -25.59
N PRO A 61 25.47 -23.09 -24.74
CA PRO A 61 25.17 -24.53 -24.71
C PRO A 61 24.69 -25.09 -26.06
N ILE A 62 23.88 -24.33 -26.80
CA ILE A 62 23.41 -24.71 -28.15
C ILE A 62 24.58 -24.73 -29.12
N ILE A 63 25.43 -23.69 -29.10
CA ILE A 63 26.63 -23.62 -29.94
C ILE A 63 27.55 -24.81 -29.64
N ALA A 64 27.78 -25.15 -28.38
CA ALA A 64 28.63 -26.28 -27.97
C ALA A 64 28.08 -27.62 -28.44
N ALA A 65 26.77 -27.86 -28.31
CA ALA A 65 26.13 -29.08 -28.75
C ALA A 65 26.20 -29.24 -30.28
N LEU A 66 25.87 -28.19 -31.03
CA LEU A 66 25.92 -28.19 -32.49
C LEU A 66 27.36 -28.28 -33.00
N ALA A 67 28.31 -27.62 -32.34
CA ALA A 67 29.73 -27.71 -32.66
C ALA A 67 30.26 -29.13 -32.45
N THR A 68 29.94 -29.74 -31.30
CA THR A 68 30.36 -31.11 -30.99
C THR A 68 29.86 -32.11 -32.04
N GLU A 69 28.61 -31.94 -32.50
CA GLU A 69 28.07 -32.74 -33.60
C GLU A 69 28.80 -32.45 -34.92
N ALA A 70 28.97 -31.18 -35.28
CA ALA A 70 29.62 -30.74 -36.52
C ALA A 70 31.11 -31.13 -36.61
N THR A 71 31.78 -31.33 -35.47
CA THR A 71 33.18 -31.74 -35.38
C THR A 71 33.35 -33.23 -35.12
N SER A 72 32.25 -34.00 -35.05
CA SER A 72 32.31 -35.45 -34.85
C SER A 72 33.15 -36.12 -35.95
N GLY A 73 34.25 -36.77 -35.55
CA GLY A 73 35.21 -37.40 -36.47
C GLY A 73 36.35 -36.51 -36.97
N LYS A 74 36.44 -35.24 -36.54
CA LYS A 74 37.61 -34.36 -36.77
C LYS A 74 38.58 -34.42 -35.58
N ALA A 75 39.85 -34.13 -35.83
CA ALA A 75 40.91 -34.08 -34.82
C ALA A 75 40.87 -32.75 -34.03
N GLY A 76 40.13 -32.72 -32.92
CA GLY A 76 40.03 -31.57 -32.03
C GLY A 76 38.90 -31.71 -31.02
N GLU A 77 38.86 -30.80 -30.05
CA GLU A 77 37.85 -30.77 -28.99
C GLU A 77 37.10 -29.43 -28.96
N VAL A 78 35.82 -29.47 -28.55
CA VAL A 78 35.02 -28.28 -28.28
C VAL A 78 35.01 -28.07 -26.77
N ARG A 79 35.44 -26.90 -26.31
CA ARG A 79 35.42 -26.52 -24.88
C ARG A 79 34.57 -25.28 -24.65
N LEU A 80 33.97 -25.23 -23.47
CA LEU A 80 33.22 -24.07 -22.99
C LEU A 80 34.13 -23.18 -22.12
N ALA A 81 34.13 -21.88 -22.40
CA ALA A 81 34.96 -20.85 -21.79
C ALA A 81 34.07 -19.75 -21.18
N GLY A 82 33.31 -20.07 -20.12
CA GLY A 82 32.24 -19.19 -19.66
C GLY A 82 31.11 -19.14 -20.69
N ASP A 83 30.86 -17.98 -21.29
CA ASP A 83 29.81 -17.79 -22.31
C ASP A 83 30.29 -18.07 -23.75
N HIS A 84 31.60 -18.32 -23.93
CA HIS A 84 32.21 -18.59 -25.22
C HIS A 84 32.38 -20.09 -25.47
N VAL A 85 32.13 -20.53 -26.71
CA VAL A 85 32.41 -21.90 -27.16
C VAL A 85 33.61 -21.85 -28.08
N VAL A 86 34.63 -22.66 -27.79
CA VAL A 86 35.89 -22.65 -28.54
C VAL A 86 36.17 -24.04 -29.09
N TYR A 87 36.53 -24.10 -30.37
CA TYR A 87 37.09 -25.31 -30.99
C TYR A 87 38.62 -25.28 -30.95
N ILE A 88 39.21 -26.37 -30.46
CA ILE A 88 40.65 -26.53 -30.27
C ILE A 88 41.11 -27.71 -31.12
N PRO A 89 41.92 -27.51 -32.17
CA PRO A 89 42.55 -28.61 -32.90
C PRO A 89 43.52 -29.41 -32.01
N ASP A 90 43.61 -30.73 -32.20
CA ASP A 90 44.44 -31.62 -31.34
C ASP A 90 45.91 -31.18 -31.24
N ALA A 91 46.45 -30.64 -32.34
CA ALA A 91 47.83 -30.15 -32.45
C ALA A 91 48.13 -28.94 -31.54
N LEU A 92 47.09 -28.23 -31.07
CA LEU A 92 47.19 -27.03 -30.24
C LEU A 92 46.64 -27.22 -28.82
N SER A 93 46.34 -28.45 -28.42
CA SER A 93 45.92 -28.77 -27.05
C SER A 93 46.85 -28.19 -25.97
N GLY A 94 48.17 -28.14 -26.22
CA GLY A 94 49.15 -27.51 -25.32
C GLY A 94 49.15 -25.97 -25.27
N LYS A 95 48.50 -25.28 -26.24
CA LYS A 95 48.32 -23.82 -26.28
C LYS A 95 46.90 -23.39 -25.90
N ALA A 96 45.95 -24.33 -25.80
CA ALA A 96 44.58 -24.05 -25.45
C ALA A 96 44.45 -23.30 -24.11
N ASP A 97 45.20 -23.69 -23.09
CA ASP A 97 45.12 -23.02 -21.79
C ASP A 97 45.53 -21.54 -21.86
N MET A 98 46.51 -21.17 -22.71
CA MET A 98 46.88 -19.76 -22.92
C MET A 98 45.76 -18.97 -23.61
N HIS A 99 45.13 -19.54 -24.65
CA HIS A 99 44.04 -18.89 -25.37
C HIS A 99 42.79 -18.74 -24.49
N MET A 100 42.45 -19.78 -23.73
CA MET A 100 41.35 -19.77 -22.77
C MET A 100 41.56 -18.73 -21.66
N ASN A 101 42.80 -18.60 -21.15
CA ASN A 101 43.15 -17.53 -20.21
C ASN A 101 43.03 -16.14 -20.85
N GLN A 102 43.38 -15.99 -22.13
CA GLN A 102 43.25 -14.72 -22.84
C GLN A 102 41.78 -14.31 -23.05
N LEU A 103 40.91 -15.26 -23.41
CA LEU A 103 39.46 -15.03 -23.51
C LEU A 103 38.85 -14.71 -22.15
N CYS A 104 39.25 -15.42 -21.10
CA CYS A 104 38.83 -15.12 -19.73
C CYS A 104 39.25 -13.71 -19.31
N GLY A 105 40.49 -13.29 -19.64
CA GLY A 105 40.98 -11.94 -19.39
C GLY A 105 40.19 -10.86 -20.14
N LYS A 106 39.85 -11.09 -21.42
CA LYS A 106 38.98 -10.20 -22.20
C LYS A 106 37.58 -10.07 -21.57
N ARG A 107 36.98 -11.19 -21.15
CA ARG A 107 35.67 -11.21 -20.47
C ARG A 107 35.69 -10.39 -19.18
N ILE A 108 36.69 -10.62 -18.34
CA ILE A 108 36.87 -9.87 -17.08
C ILE A 108 37.02 -8.37 -17.36
N ALA A 109 37.85 -7.98 -18.34
CA ALA A 109 38.01 -6.58 -18.72
C ALA A 109 36.70 -5.94 -19.23
N GLY A 110 35.87 -6.72 -19.95
CA GLY A 110 34.53 -6.32 -20.35
C GLY A 110 33.60 -6.08 -19.16
N LEU A 111 33.54 -7.02 -18.22
CA LEU A 111 32.73 -6.91 -16.99
C LEU A 111 33.17 -5.73 -16.10
N VAL A 112 34.47 -5.47 -15.98
CA VAL A 112 35.01 -4.30 -15.28
C VAL A 112 34.60 -3.01 -15.99
N SER A 113 34.64 -2.98 -17.32
CA SER A 113 34.23 -1.81 -18.11
C SER A 113 32.73 -1.53 -17.97
N GLU A 114 31.90 -2.58 -17.96
CA GLU A 114 30.46 -2.48 -17.71
C GLU A 114 30.18 -1.97 -16.29
N LEU A 115 30.90 -2.50 -15.29
CA LEU A 115 30.80 -2.05 -13.91
C LEU A 115 31.17 -0.56 -13.79
N HIS A 116 32.22 -0.07 -14.47
CA HIS A 116 32.54 1.38 -14.49
C HIS A 116 31.47 2.23 -15.19
N ALA A 117 30.91 1.74 -16.30
CA ALA A 117 29.95 2.51 -17.10
C ALA A 117 28.58 2.59 -16.41
N ASN A 118 28.13 1.47 -15.84
CA ASN A 118 26.78 1.29 -15.34
C ASN A 118 26.72 1.19 -13.81
N GLY A 119 27.83 1.04 -13.11
CA GLY A 119 27.87 0.75 -11.67
C GLY A 119 27.31 -0.61 -11.28
N TYR A 120 27.03 -1.49 -12.25
CA TYR A 120 26.69 -2.90 -12.04
C TYR A 120 27.07 -3.73 -13.28
N CYS A 121 27.25 -5.04 -13.10
CA CYS A 121 27.38 -6.01 -14.19
C CYS A 121 26.84 -7.39 -13.76
N MET A 122 26.45 -8.21 -14.73
CA MET A 122 25.95 -9.57 -14.49
C MET A 122 26.98 -10.61 -14.92
N ILE A 123 27.22 -11.59 -14.05
CA ILE A 123 28.04 -12.76 -14.34
C ILE A 123 27.11 -13.94 -14.53
N HIS A 124 27.10 -14.51 -15.72
CA HIS A 124 26.43 -15.78 -16.00
C HIS A 124 27.42 -16.93 -15.77
N GLU A 125 27.09 -17.85 -14.86
CA GLU A 125 27.83 -19.10 -14.70
C GLU A 125 27.32 -20.16 -15.68
N ALA A 126 28.25 -20.73 -16.44
CA ALA A 126 27.99 -21.92 -17.24
C ALA A 126 27.76 -23.12 -16.32
N ALA A 127 26.83 -24.00 -16.66
CA ALA A 127 26.68 -25.26 -15.93
C ALA A 127 27.99 -26.05 -16.05
N GLU A 128 28.59 -26.40 -14.92
CA GLU A 128 29.76 -27.27 -14.91
C GLU A 128 29.36 -28.65 -15.45
N GLY A 129 29.76 -28.94 -16.68
CA GLY A 129 29.81 -30.32 -17.18
C GLY A 129 30.78 -31.11 -16.30
N SER A 130 30.33 -32.28 -15.83
CA SER A 130 31.00 -33.20 -14.89
C SER A 130 32.39 -33.72 -15.34
N HIS A 131 33.37 -32.86 -15.54
CA HIS A 131 34.74 -33.21 -15.90
C HIS A 131 35.76 -32.49 -15.00
N GLY A 132 35.89 -32.98 -13.76
CA GLY A 132 37.16 -33.17 -13.04
C GLY A 132 38.20 -32.05 -12.94
N GLY A 133 37.87 -30.80 -13.27
CA GLY A 133 38.75 -29.64 -13.12
C GLY A 133 38.64 -29.00 -11.73
N PRO A 134 39.68 -28.34 -11.23
CA PRO A 134 39.65 -27.68 -9.93
C PRO A 134 38.65 -26.51 -9.93
N ARG A 135 37.70 -26.56 -8.99
CA ARG A 135 36.68 -25.55 -8.65
C ARG A 135 37.09 -24.11 -9.03
N GLY A 136 36.52 -23.59 -10.12
CA GLY A 136 36.84 -22.26 -10.67
C GLY A 136 35.90 -21.12 -10.24
N ASP A 137 34.84 -21.45 -9.49
CA ASP A 137 33.65 -20.58 -9.34
C ASP A 137 33.85 -19.30 -8.53
N THR A 138 34.85 -19.23 -7.66
CA THR A 138 35.16 -18.01 -6.86
C THR A 138 36.15 -17.08 -7.56
N ARG A 139 36.61 -17.40 -8.78
CA ARG A 139 37.75 -16.70 -9.39
C ARG A 139 37.33 -15.47 -10.21
N VAL A 140 36.23 -15.53 -10.96
CA VAL A 140 35.85 -14.44 -11.87
C VAL A 140 35.35 -13.22 -11.10
N GLU A 141 34.41 -13.40 -10.17
CA GLU A 141 33.88 -12.33 -9.32
C GLU A 141 34.97 -11.59 -8.53
N ASN A 142 35.85 -12.34 -7.85
CA ASN A 142 36.94 -11.75 -7.07
C ASN A 142 37.96 -11.06 -7.98
N THR A 143 38.27 -11.61 -9.16
CA THR A 143 39.18 -10.95 -10.10
C THR A 143 38.57 -9.66 -10.68
N VAL A 144 37.25 -9.63 -10.94
CA VAL A 144 36.56 -8.41 -11.36
C VAL A 144 36.61 -7.36 -10.25
N ILE A 145 36.33 -7.74 -9.00
CA ILE A 145 36.38 -6.84 -7.84
C ILE A 145 37.80 -6.31 -7.61
N GLU A 146 38.81 -7.17 -7.67
CA GLU A 146 40.23 -6.78 -7.52
C GLU A 146 40.65 -5.79 -8.62
N GLN A 147 40.37 -6.11 -9.89
CA GLN A 147 40.72 -5.23 -11.01
C GLN A 147 39.96 -3.90 -10.94
N TYR A 148 38.67 -3.93 -10.64
CA TYR A 148 37.88 -2.72 -10.44
C TYR A 148 38.44 -1.86 -9.28
N GLY A 149 38.79 -2.49 -8.16
CA GLY A 149 39.38 -1.87 -6.97
C GLY A 149 40.73 -1.17 -7.21
N THR A 150 41.46 -1.53 -8.26
CA THR A 150 42.69 -0.79 -8.65
C THR A 150 42.40 0.58 -9.26
N THR A 151 41.19 0.79 -9.78
CA THR A 151 40.78 1.99 -10.50
C THR A 151 39.70 2.80 -9.80
N SER A 152 38.94 2.17 -8.90
CA SER A 152 37.82 2.75 -8.17
C SER A 152 37.87 2.34 -6.70
N SER A 153 37.42 3.22 -5.81
CA SER A 153 37.36 2.96 -4.36
C SER A 153 35.97 2.51 -3.87
N GLY A 154 35.05 2.21 -4.78
CA GLY A 154 33.67 1.83 -4.45
C GLY A 154 33.59 0.44 -3.84
N GLN A 155 32.72 0.27 -2.83
CA GLN A 155 32.37 -1.04 -2.30
C GLN A 155 31.42 -1.75 -3.29
N ILE A 156 31.73 -3.00 -3.63
CA ILE A 156 30.93 -3.84 -4.52
C ILE A 156 30.20 -4.91 -3.70
N HIS A 157 28.92 -5.09 -3.99
CA HIS A 157 28.10 -6.19 -3.45
C HIS A 157 27.93 -7.28 -4.50
N ILE A 158 27.98 -8.53 -4.06
CA ILE A 158 27.67 -9.72 -4.86
C ILE A 158 26.27 -10.17 -4.48
N ILE A 159 25.37 -10.25 -5.45
CA ILE A 159 23.98 -10.67 -5.26
C ILE A 159 23.74 -11.92 -6.09
N ASP A 160 23.39 -13.03 -5.44
CA ASP A 160 23.01 -14.26 -6.11
C ASP A 160 21.57 -14.15 -6.65
N LEU A 161 21.42 -14.32 -7.96
CA LEU A 161 20.13 -14.39 -8.64
C LEU A 161 19.79 -15.86 -8.86
N THR A 162 19.14 -16.48 -7.89
CA THR A 162 18.64 -17.85 -8.04
C THR A 162 17.49 -17.88 -9.05
N THR A 163 17.64 -18.66 -10.11
CA THR A 163 16.62 -18.82 -11.17
C THR A 163 15.46 -19.73 -10.79
N GLU A 164 15.53 -20.44 -9.66
CA GLU A 164 14.45 -21.33 -9.21
C GLU A 164 13.59 -20.71 -8.12
N VAL A 165 12.42 -20.20 -8.52
CA VAL A 165 11.27 -20.06 -7.61
C VAL A 165 10.77 -21.47 -7.27
N SER A 166 11.47 -22.15 -6.37
CA SER A 166 10.94 -23.36 -5.75
C SER A 166 9.67 -22.99 -5.00
N LYS A 167 8.52 -23.38 -5.54
CA LYS A 167 7.23 -23.29 -4.85
C LYS A 167 7.38 -23.94 -3.46
N PRO A 168 6.94 -23.29 -2.37
CA PRO A 168 7.02 -23.88 -1.05
C PRO A 168 6.19 -25.18 -1.04
N GLY A 169 6.83 -26.32 -0.78
CA GLY A 169 6.15 -27.60 -0.50
C GLY A 169 6.42 -28.77 -1.45
N LYS A 170 7.26 -28.66 -2.48
CA LYS A 170 7.74 -29.84 -3.24
C LYS A 170 9.22 -30.09 -2.98
N ILE A 171 9.50 -31.04 -2.10
CA ILE A 171 10.83 -31.65 -1.95
C ILE A 171 11.11 -32.41 -3.26
N SER A 172 11.75 -31.74 -4.21
CA SER A 172 12.34 -32.39 -5.37
C SER A 172 13.75 -32.84 -4.98
N ASN A 173 13.97 -34.15 -4.85
CA ASN A 173 15.29 -34.75 -4.59
C ASN A 173 16.22 -34.73 -5.83
N ARG A 174 16.13 -33.70 -6.68
CA ARG A 174 17.09 -33.48 -7.77
C ARG A 174 17.91 -32.25 -7.43
N SER A 175 19.08 -32.48 -6.84
CA SER A 175 20.18 -31.53 -6.79
C SER A 175 20.73 -31.32 -8.21
N ALA A 176 20.04 -30.51 -9.02
CA ALA A 176 20.63 -29.96 -10.22
C ALA A 176 21.42 -28.69 -9.83
N PRO A 177 22.66 -28.49 -10.31
CA PRO A 177 23.33 -27.21 -10.13
C PRO A 177 22.58 -26.17 -10.96
N ALA A 178 21.81 -25.31 -10.30
CA ALA A 178 21.12 -24.20 -10.96
C ALA A 178 22.18 -23.28 -11.57
N HIS A 179 21.96 -22.81 -12.81
CA HIS A 179 22.72 -21.71 -13.39
C HIS A 179 22.64 -20.51 -12.42
N SER A 180 23.74 -20.25 -11.71
CA SER A 180 23.80 -19.15 -10.76
C SER A 180 24.21 -17.91 -11.55
N THR A 181 23.28 -16.98 -11.73
CA THR A 181 23.63 -15.66 -12.25
C THR A 181 23.96 -14.80 -11.04
N LYS A 182 25.13 -14.17 -11.06
CA LYS A 182 25.56 -13.27 -9.99
C LYS A 182 25.53 -11.84 -10.49
N LEU A 183 25.05 -10.93 -9.66
CA LEU A 183 25.01 -9.51 -9.94
C LEU A 183 26.06 -8.82 -9.08
N LEU A 184 27.03 -8.18 -9.71
CA LEU A 184 27.97 -7.27 -9.07
C LEU A 184 27.41 -5.86 -9.17
N VAL A 185 27.30 -5.15 -8.05
CA VAL A 185 26.75 -3.78 -8.04
C VAL A 185 27.49 -2.90 -7.03
N GLU A 186 27.77 -1.67 -7.43
CA GLU A 186 28.33 -0.65 -6.54
C GLU A 186 27.32 -0.27 -5.44
N ASP A 187 27.78 -0.13 -4.20
CA ASP A 187 26.95 0.20 -3.04
C ASP A 187 26.07 1.44 -3.24
N GLY A 188 26.64 2.51 -3.81
CA GLY A 188 25.88 3.74 -4.09
C GLY A 188 24.79 3.54 -5.14
N VAL A 189 25.03 2.71 -6.15
CA VAL A 189 24.04 2.38 -7.18
C VAL A 189 22.97 1.44 -6.64
N LEU A 190 23.36 0.42 -5.87
CA LEU A 190 22.42 -0.50 -5.21
C LEU A 190 21.48 0.26 -4.28
N THR A 191 22.02 1.13 -3.42
CA THR A 191 21.24 1.93 -2.48
C THR A 191 20.27 2.86 -3.19
N ALA A 192 20.73 3.54 -4.25
CA ALA A 192 19.88 4.42 -5.04
C ALA A 192 18.75 3.66 -5.76
N GLU A 193 19.06 2.49 -6.35
CA GLU A 193 18.07 1.68 -7.05
C GLU A 193 17.06 1.06 -6.09
N MET A 194 17.50 0.57 -4.91
CA MET A 194 16.61 0.06 -3.87
C MET A 194 15.68 1.14 -3.32
N ALA A 195 16.17 2.38 -3.16
CA ALA A 195 15.32 3.51 -2.78
C ALA A 195 14.29 3.85 -3.87
N ALA A 196 14.69 3.85 -5.15
CA ALA A 196 13.79 4.07 -6.28
C ALA A 196 12.71 2.99 -6.38
N LEU A 197 13.10 1.71 -6.21
CA LEU A 197 12.19 0.57 -6.16
C LEU A 197 11.22 0.64 -4.98
N GLY A 198 11.72 0.95 -3.78
CA GLY A 198 10.90 1.12 -2.59
C GLY A 198 9.81 2.17 -2.81
N ALA A 199 10.17 3.36 -3.29
CA ALA A 199 9.22 4.42 -3.58
C ALA A 199 8.22 4.03 -4.69
N ALA A 200 8.66 3.32 -5.73
CA ALA A 200 7.77 2.82 -6.77
C ALA A 200 6.77 1.79 -6.22
N ILE A 201 7.21 0.92 -5.32
CA ILE A 201 6.35 -0.06 -4.64
C ILE A 201 5.35 0.61 -3.73
N GLU A 202 5.73 1.64 -2.97
CA GLU A 202 4.80 2.43 -2.15
C GLU A 202 3.71 3.07 -3.03
N ASN A 203 4.11 3.76 -4.11
CA ASN A 203 3.19 4.37 -5.07
C ASN A 203 2.23 3.33 -5.66
N ARG A 204 2.76 2.17 -6.07
CA ARG A 204 1.96 1.10 -6.66
C ARG A 204 1.00 0.49 -5.65
N THR A 205 1.47 0.27 -4.43
CA THR A 205 0.69 -0.24 -3.30
C THR A 205 -0.49 0.68 -3.02
N GLU A 206 -0.25 1.99 -2.97
CA GLU A 206 -1.29 2.98 -2.74
C GLU A 206 -2.29 3.06 -3.91
N ALA A 207 -1.82 2.99 -5.16
CA ALA A 207 -2.69 2.96 -6.33
C ALA A 207 -3.59 1.71 -6.36
N LEU A 208 -3.05 0.54 -6.03
CA LEU A 208 -3.82 -0.69 -5.88
C LEU A 208 -4.82 -0.59 -4.73
N TRP A 209 -4.38 -0.07 -3.57
CA TRP A 209 -5.21 0.12 -2.40
C TRP A 209 -6.43 0.99 -2.68
N ARG A 210 -6.25 2.13 -3.36
CA ARG A 210 -7.36 3.05 -3.69
C ARG A 210 -8.36 2.44 -4.67
N ARG A 211 -7.90 1.61 -5.60
CA ARG A 211 -8.75 1.02 -6.64
C ARG A 211 -9.46 -0.23 -6.17
N GLU A 212 -8.73 -1.14 -5.52
CA GLU A 212 -9.23 -2.44 -5.08
C GLU A 212 -8.43 -2.92 -3.84
N PRO A 213 -8.84 -2.48 -2.62
CA PRO A 213 -8.12 -2.82 -1.39
C PRO A 213 -7.92 -4.32 -1.17
N ALA A 214 -8.84 -5.15 -1.67
CA ALA A 214 -8.77 -6.61 -1.52
C ALA A 214 -7.67 -7.27 -2.37
N SER A 215 -7.22 -6.62 -3.45
CA SER A 215 -6.16 -7.13 -4.32
C SER A 215 -4.79 -6.51 -4.03
N ALA A 216 -4.74 -5.49 -3.15
CA ALA A 216 -3.52 -4.85 -2.70
C ALA A 216 -2.76 -5.74 -1.70
N THR A 217 -1.92 -6.63 -2.24
CA THR A 217 -1.01 -7.47 -1.46
C THR A 217 0.44 -7.13 -1.83
N PRO A 218 1.43 -7.36 -0.93
CA PRO A 218 2.85 -7.09 -1.24
C PRO A 218 3.31 -7.74 -2.55
N SER A 219 2.95 -9.00 -2.74
CA SER A 219 3.28 -9.74 -3.96
C SER A 219 2.66 -9.13 -5.23
N ASN A 220 1.42 -8.64 -5.15
CA ASN A 220 0.75 -8.00 -6.29
C ASN A 220 1.33 -6.61 -6.58
N ALA A 221 1.71 -5.85 -5.55
CA ALA A 221 2.36 -4.55 -5.71
C ALA A 221 3.64 -4.70 -6.53
N ILE A 222 4.49 -5.68 -6.16
CA ILE A 222 5.75 -5.97 -6.86
C ILE A 222 5.50 -6.50 -8.28
N LYS A 223 4.62 -7.51 -8.44
CA LYS A 223 4.34 -8.13 -9.75
C LYS A 223 3.74 -7.17 -10.77
N MET A 224 3.00 -6.17 -10.30
CA MET A 224 2.28 -5.24 -11.17
C MET A 224 2.98 -3.89 -11.33
N LEU A 225 4.22 -3.74 -10.84
CA LEU A 225 5.03 -2.53 -11.03
C LEU A 225 5.05 -2.11 -12.51
N GLN A 226 4.80 -0.83 -12.74
CA GLN A 226 4.84 -0.20 -14.06
C GLN A 226 5.97 0.83 -14.11
N PRO A 227 6.52 1.14 -15.30
CA PRO A 227 7.50 2.21 -15.44
C PRO A 227 7.03 3.58 -14.92
N SER A 228 5.71 3.84 -14.96
CA SER A 228 5.10 5.06 -14.45
C SER A 228 5.07 5.19 -12.93
N ASP A 229 5.32 4.10 -12.20
CA ASP A 229 5.27 4.10 -10.73
C ASP A 229 6.57 4.66 -10.12
N TYR A 230 7.66 4.68 -10.89
CA TYR A 230 8.97 5.18 -10.47
C TYR A 230 8.98 6.71 -10.42
N PRO A 231 9.26 7.32 -9.25
CA PRO A 231 9.30 8.78 -9.13
C PRO A 231 10.60 9.38 -9.69
N VAL A 232 11.64 8.56 -9.87
CA VAL A 232 12.97 8.95 -10.32
C VAL A 232 13.46 8.01 -11.43
N ALA A 233 14.46 8.46 -12.18
CA ALA A 233 15.13 7.61 -13.15
C ALA A 233 15.73 6.38 -12.46
N HIS A 234 15.56 5.20 -13.06
CA HIS A 234 15.97 3.92 -12.50
C HIS A 234 16.62 3.05 -13.59
N LYS A 235 17.38 2.03 -13.20
CA LYS A 235 18.08 1.12 -14.11
C LYS A 235 17.23 -0.14 -14.30
N GLY A 236 16.39 -0.14 -15.34
CA GLY A 236 15.36 -1.17 -15.56
C GLY A 236 15.83 -2.63 -15.48
N GLU A 237 17.02 -2.98 -16.00
CA GLU A 237 17.55 -4.35 -15.89
C GLU A 237 18.08 -4.69 -14.48
N LEU A 238 18.68 -3.71 -13.79
CA LEU A 238 19.08 -3.84 -12.39
C LEU A 238 17.83 -4.03 -11.51
N ALA A 239 16.81 -3.19 -11.68
CA ALA A 239 15.53 -3.30 -10.98
C ALA A 239 14.89 -4.69 -11.13
N LYS A 240 14.79 -5.19 -12.37
CA LYS A 240 14.26 -6.54 -12.64
C LYS A 240 15.08 -7.63 -11.96
N SER A 241 16.40 -7.48 -11.91
CA SER A 241 17.30 -8.44 -11.27
C SER A 241 17.16 -8.43 -9.75
N LEU A 242 17.08 -7.25 -9.14
CA LEU A 242 16.86 -7.10 -7.70
C LEU A 242 15.52 -7.69 -7.26
N VAL A 243 14.44 -7.49 -8.04
CA VAL A 243 13.13 -8.12 -7.75
C VAL A 243 13.18 -9.66 -7.83
N ARG A 244 14.11 -10.24 -8.60
CA ARG A 244 14.31 -11.69 -8.68
C ARG A 244 15.22 -12.23 -7.56
N SER A 245 16.00 -11.38 -6.93
CA SER A 245 16.83 -11.75 -5.78
C SER A 245 15.94 -12.02 -4.57
N GLN A 246 16.08 -13.18 -3.94
CA GLN A 246 15.24 -13.54 -2.79
C GLN A 246 15.37 -12.54 -1.63
N LEU A 247 16.61 -12.16 -1.27
CA LEU A 247 16.88 -11.24 -0.17
C LEU A 247 16.22 -9.87 -0.40
N HIS A 248 16.34 -9.33 -1.62
CA HIS A 248 15.82 -8.01 -1.93
C HIS A 248 14.30 -8.06 -2.13
N ALA A 249 13.76 -9.14 -2.69
CA ALA A 249 12.31 -9.34 -2.78
C ALA A 249 11.65 -9.32 -1.39
N GLU A 250 12.26 -9.96 -0.37
CA GLU A 250 11.76 -9.92 1.01
C GLU A 250 11.75 -8.49 1.58
N VAL A 251 12.80 -7.71 1.34
CA VAL A 251 12.86 -6.28 1.75
C VAL A 251 11.78 -5.47 1.07
N LEU A 252 11.60 -5.65 -0.24
CA LEU A 252 10.58 -4.95 -1.04
C LEU A 252 9.15 -5.35 -0.65
N GLU A 253 8.93 -6.61 -0.30
CA GLU A 253 7.66 -7.09 0.26
C GLU A 253 7.38 -6.45 1.62
N SER A 254 8.40 -6.28 2.47
CA SER A 254 8.28 -5.54 3.73
C SER A 254 7.86 -4.10 3.51
N VAL A 255 8.49 -3.38 2.57
CA VAL A 255 8.12 -1.98 2.24
C VAL A 255 6.64 -1.88 1.85
N SER A 256 6.16 -2.79 1.00
CA SER A 256 4.74 -2.81 0.64
C SER A 256 3.84 -3.17 1.83
N ALA A 257 4.24 -4.13 2.66
CA ALA A 257 3.47 -4.54 3.84
C ALA A 257 3.35 -3.40 4.87
N ASP A 258 4.44 -2.69 5.13
CA ASP A 258 4.47 -1.54 6.03
C ASP A 258 3.54 -0.44 5.50
N ARG A 259 3.64 -0.12 4.21
CA ARG A 259 2.77 0.88 3.58
C ARG A 259 1.29 0.49 3.60
N LEU A 260 0.96 -0.79 3.39
CA LEU A 260 -0.40 -1.28 3.54
C LEU A 260 -0.90 -1.13 4.99
N SER A 261 -0.04 -1.44 5.97
CA SER A 261 -0.37 -1.28 7.39
C SER A 261 -0.66 0.18 7.75
N GLU A 262 0.14 1.13 7.25
CA GLU A 262 -0.11 2.56 7.41
C GLU A 262 -1.47 2.97 6.81
N LEU A 263 -1.73 2.59 5.55
CA LEU A 263 -2.98 2.91 4.86
C LEU A 263 -4.22 2.29 5.56
N GLU A 264 -4.05 1.13 6.18
CA GLU A 264 -5.07 0.50 7.03
C GLU A 264 -5.27 1.26 8.34
N GLY A 265 -4.18 1.69 8.97
CA GLY A 265 -4.17 2.54 10.15
C GLY A 265 -4.95 3.83 9.93
N ASP A 266 -4.56 4.61 8.92
CA ASP A 266 -5.22 5.87 8.53
C ASP A 266 -6.72 5.69 8.28
N ARG A 267 -7.09 4.63 7.54
CA ARG A 267 -8.50 4.31 7.26
C ARG A 267 -9.24 3.96 8.55
N SER A 268 -8.59 3.26 9.48
CA SER A 268 -9.19 2.91 10.76
C SER A 268 -9.39 4.12 11.64
N GLU A 269 -8.41 5.02 11.70
CA GLU A 269 -8.50 6.29 12.42
C GLU A 269 -9.64 7.15 11.89
N ARG A 270 -9.73 7.36 10.57
CA ARG A 270 -10.85 8.10 9.95
C ARG A 270 -12.22 7.52 10.26
N PHE A 271 -12.31 6.19 10.36
CA PHE A 271 -13.55 5.54 10.78
C PHE A 271 -13.89 5.87 12.23
N VAL A 272 -12.91 5.82 13.14
CA VAL A 272 -13.10 6.20 14.54
C VAL A 272 -13.53 7.67 14.64
N GLU A 273 -12.82 8.58 13.99
CA GLU A 273 -13.15 10.01 13.96
C GLU A 273 -14.58 10.26 13.48
N LEU A 274 -15.03 9.56 12.44
CA LEU A 274 -16.39 9.67 11.92
C LEU A 274 -17.43 9.22 12.96
N ILE A 275 -17.22 8.08 13.60
CA ILE A 275 -18.12 7.55 14.64
C ILE A 275 -18.14 8.48 15.85
N GLU A 276 -16.98 8.93 16.30
CA GLU A 276 -16.83 9.86 17.41
C GLU A 276 -17.57 11.17 17.14
N ALA A 277 -17.36 11.78 15.97
CA ALA A 277 -17.94 13.06 15.63
C ALA A 277 -19.45 13.01 15.37
N LYS A 278 -19.96 11.93 14.76
CA LYS A 278 -21.36 11.85 14.32
C LYS A 278 -22.27 11.06 15.22
N LEU A 279 -21.75 10.09 15.97
CA LEU A 279 -22.56 9.21 16.81
C LEU A 279 -22.22 9.38 18.29
N TRP A 280 -20.96 9.20 18.67
CA TRP A 280 -20.60 9.07 20.08
C TRP A 280 -20.60 10.40 20.84
N GLY A 281 -19.94 11.42 20.28
CA GLY A 281 -19.93 12.77 20.83
C GLY A 281 -21.34 13.34 21.01
N PRO A 282 -22.17 13.33 19.95
CA PRO A 282 -23.56 13.77 20.05
C PRO A 282 -24.38 12.99 21.09
N LEU A 283 -24.26 11.65 21.15
CA LEU A 283 -24.95 10.86 22.16
C LEU A 283 -24.53 11.23 23.59
N HIS A 284 -23.23 11.46 23.81
CA HIS A 284 -22.72 11.87 25.12
C HIS A 284 -23.32 13.22 25.54
N LEU A 285 -23.35 14.18 24.61
CA LEU A 285 -23.94 15.49 24.84
C LEU A 285 -25.45 15.44 25.12
N TYR A 286 -26.20 14.63 24.38
CA TYR A 286 -27.63 14.44 24.64
C TYR A 286 -27.87 13.73 25.97
N SER A 287 -27.02 12.78 26.33
CA SER A 287 -27.09 12.11 27.64
C SER A 287 -26.91 13.12 28.78
N ALA A 288 -25.93 14.02 28.66
CA ALA A 288 -25.71 15.08 29.64
C ALA A 288 -26.90 16.06 29.74
N GLY A 289 -27.52 16.41 28.60
CA GLY A 289 -28.72 17.27 28.57
C GLY A 289 -29.94 16.61 29.22
N VAL A 290 -30.19 15.33 28.92
CA VAL A 290 -31.26 14.53 29.54
C VAL A 290 -31.07 14.46 31.06
N LEU A 291 -29.86 14.15 31.54
CA LEU A 291 -29.56 14.04 32.96
C LEU A 291 -29.63 15.38 33.71
N ALA A 292 -29.36 16.49 33.03
CA ALA A 292 -29.46 17.83 33.61
C ALA A 292 -30.91 18.32 33.78
N SER A 293 -31.88 17.70 33.10
CA SER A 293 -33.29 18.07 33.18
C SER A 293 -33.89 17.70 34.54
N LYS A 294 -34.41 18.68 35.28
CA LYS A 294 -35.08 18.44 36.57
C LYS A 294 -36.57 18.16 36.45
N ASP A 295 -37.19 18.53 35.33
CA ASP A 295 -38.61 18.26 35.03
C ASP A 295 -38.74 16.83 34.48
N PRO A 296 -39.47 15.90 35.14
CA PRO A 296 -39.58 14.51 34.71
C PRO A 296 -40.28 14.33 33.36
N THR A 297 -41.24 15.20 33.04
CA THR A 297 -41.96 15.15 31.76
C THR A 297 -41.05 15.60 30.62
N LEU A 298 -40.29 16.68 30.83
CA LEU A 298 -39.28 17.13 29.88
C LEU A 298 -38.23 16.05 29.68
N GLN A 299 -37.69 15.47 30.76
CA GLN A 299 -36.71 14.39 30.68
C GLN A 299 -37.20 13.21 29.83
N GLN A 300 -38.41 12.72 30.10
CA GLN A 300 -39.01 11.63 29.32
C GLN A 300 -39.20 11.99 27.83
N ASN A 301 -39.61 13.23 27.55
CA ASN A 301 -39.74 13.71 26.18
C ASN A 301 -38.38 13.78 25.48
N LEU A 302 -37.35 14.33 26.14
CA LEU A 302 -35.98 14.40 25.61
C LEU A 302 -35.44 12.99 25.29
N GLU A 303 -35.60 12.04 26.20
CA GLU A 303 -35.21 10.64 25.98
C GLU A 303 -35.86 10.04 24.73
N THR A 304 -37.17 10.26 24.58
CA THR A 304 -37.94 9.76 23.43
C THR A 304 -37.45 10.40 22.13
N PHE A 305 -37.25 11.72 22.11
CA PHE A 305 -36.77 12.42 20.92
C PHE A 305 -35.37 12.00 20.51
N VAL A 306 -34.46 11.79 21.46
CA VAL A 306 -33.09 11.35 21.16
C VAL A 306 -33.10 9.93 20.58
N VAL A 307 -33.92 9.02 21.12
CA VAL A 307 -34.09 7.68 20.55
C VAL A 307 -34.58 7.75 19.11
N ASP A 308 -35.66 8.51 18.85
CA ASP A 308 -36.21 8.65 17.50
C ASP A 308 -35.22 9.30 16.52
N TYR A 309 -34.51 10.33 16.96
CA TYR A 309 -33.52 11.05 16.16
C TYR A 309 -32.33 10.16 15.78
N LEU A 310 -31.76 9.43 16.74
CA LEU A 310 -30.62 8.54 16.46
C LEU A 310 -31.01 7.39 15.54
N LYS A 311 -32.21 6.84 15.76
CA LYS A 311 -32.75 5.73 15.00
C LYS A 311 -33.04 6.10 13.54
N ARG A 312 -33.65 7.25 13.30
CA ARG A 312 -34.09 7.66 11.95
C ARG A 312 -33.01 8.36 11.15
N GLU A 313 -32.15 9.14 11.79
CA GLU A 313 -31.23 10.04 11.09
C GLU A 313 -29.77 9.72 11.40
N VAL A 314 -29.36 9.77 12.68
CA VAL A 314 -27.92 9.76 13.01
C VAL A 314 -27.23 8.47 12.60
N VAL A 315 -27.76 7.31 13.03
CA VAL A 315 -27.13 6.01 12.78
C VAL A 315 -27.13 5.65 11.29
N PRO A 316 -28.27 5.74 10.56
CA PRO A 316 -28.28 5.49 9.12
C PRO A 316 -27.33 6.41 8.35
N ASN A 317 -27.39 7.73 8.58
CA ASN A 317 -26.57 8.69 7.84
C ASN A 317 -25.07 8.49 8.14
N THR A 318 -24.71 8.19 9.38
CA THR A 318 -23.30 7.93 9.76
C THR A 318 -22.75 6.71 9.01
N PHE A 319 -23.55 5.65 8.87
CA PHE A 319 -23.12 4.43 8.17
C PHE A 319 -23.13 4.57 6.66
N ASP A 320 -24.08 5.33 6.10
CA ASP A 320 -24.05 5.69 4.68
C ASP A 320 -22.81 6.53 4.36
N ASP A 321 -22.45 7.49 5.21
CA ASP A 321 -21.21 8.26 5.07
C ASP A 321 -19.97 7.36 5.17
N ALA A 322 -19.92 6.45 6.14
CA ALA A 322 -18.82 5.50 6.28
C ALA A 322 -18.67 4.59 5.04
N LYS A 323 -19.80 4.19 4.45
CA LYS A 323 -19.84 3.41 3.21
C LYS A 323 -19.39 4.21 2.01
N HIS A 324 -19.87 5.45 1.85
CA HIS A 324 -19.46 6.34 0.76
C HIS A 324 -17.98 6.71 0.82
N GLN A 325 -17.41 6.80 2.02
CA GLN A 325 -15.98 7.04 2.23
C GLN A 325 -15.12 5.76 2.14
N GLY A 326 -15.71 4.59 1.85
CA GLY A 326 -14.97 3.33 1.72
C GLY A 326 -14.36 2.82 3.04
N LEU A 327 -14.90 3.22 4.19
CA LEU A 327 -14.37 2.88 5.52
C LEU A 327 -14.83 1.49 6.01
N LEU A 328 -15.81 0.88 5.34
CA LEU A 328 -16.47 -0.39 5.71
C LEU A 328 -15.99 -1.62 4.92
N ASN A 329 -14.72 -1.65 4.50
CA ASN A 329 -14.17 -2.79 3.75
C ASN A 329 -13.87 -4.01 4.62
N ASP A 330 -13.67 -3.79 5.92
CA ASP A 330 -13.52 -4.87 6.89
C ASP A 330 -14.88 -5.52 7.19
N ARG A 331 -14.95 -6.84 7.03
CA ARG A 331 -16.12 -7.66 7.35
C ARG A 331 -16.56 -7.49 8.81
N THR A 332 -15.61 -7.28 9.73
CA THR A 332 -15.90 -7.08 11.16
C THR A 332 -16.61 -5.75 11.37
N LYS A 333 -16.05 -4.64 10.86
CA LYS A 333 -16.68 -3.31 10.92
C LYS A 333 -18.07 -3.33 10.31
N LYS A 334 -18.22 -3.89 9.10
CA LYS A 334 -19.51 -3.98 8.42
C LYS A 334 -20.55 -4.74 9.26
N ARG A 335 -20.18 -5.91 9.80
CA ARG A 335 -21.06 -6.73 10.63
C ARG A 335 -21.49 -6.00 11.90
N GLU A 336 -20.59 -5.32 12.59
CA GLU A 336 -20.93 -4.60 13.81
C GLU A 336 -21.75 -3.33 13.53
N CYS A 337 -21.57 -2.66 12.39
CA CYS A 337 -22.47 -1.58 11.95
C CYS A 337 -23.89 -2.11 11.69
N ASP A 338 -24.04 -3.20 10.91
CA ASP A 338 -25.34 -3.81 10.64
C ASP A 338 -26.05 -4.22 11.95
N LYS A 339 -25.28 -4.73 12.91
CA LYS A 339 -25.78 -5.12 14.23
C LYS A 339 -26.18 -3.92 15.08
N LEU A 340 -25.40 -2.84 15.09
CA LEU A 340 -25.77 -1.62 15.79
C LEU A 340 -27.07 -1.05 15.21
N GLN A 341 -27.21 -1.02 13.88
CA GLN A 341 -28.43 -0.55 13.23
C GLN A 341 -29.65 -1.36 13.67
N GLN A 342 -29.53 -2.70 13.77
CA GLN A 342 -30.60 -3.55 14.29
C GLN A 342 -30.87 -3.36 15.79
N ASP A 343 -29.83 -3.21 16.59
CA ASP A 343 -29.96 -3.01 18.05
C ASP A 343 -30.62 -1.65 18.33
N VAL A 344 -30.27 -0.59 17.57
CA VAL A 344 -30.90 0.75 17.64
C VAL A 344 -32.34 0.71 17.15
N GLU A 345 -32.64 0.00 16.06
CA GLU A 345 -34.01 -0.14 15.54
C GLU A 345 -34.94 -0.79 16.59
N LYS A 346 -34.41 -1.71 17.41
CA LYS A 346 -35.16 -2.41 18.45
C LYS A 346 -35.20 -1.67 19.79
N ALA A 347 -34.37 -0.66 20.00
CA ALA A 347 -34.29 0.07 21.25
C ALA A 347 -35.62 0.77 21.55
N ARG A 348 -36.16 0.52 22.74
CA ARG A 348 -37.47 1.05 23.20
C ARG A 348 -37.33 2.29 24.07
N ASN A 349 -36.15 2.48 24.64
CA ASN A 349 -35.86 3.55 25.59
C ASN A 349 -34.39 4.00 25.43
N PHE A 350 -34.08 5.12 26.09
CA PHE A 350 -32.77 5.75 25.98
C PHE A 350 -31.64 4.90 26.57
N GLU A 351 -31.91 4.14 27.63
CA GLU A 351 -30.92 3.25 28.25
C GLU A 351 -30.50 2.10 27.31
N GLU A 352 -31.45 1.48 26.62
CA GLU A 352 -31.19 0.45 25.61
C GLU A 352 -30.35 0.99 24.45
N LEU A 353 -30.64 2.22 24.00
CA LEU A 353 -29.85 2.92 22.97
C LEU A 353 -28.40 3.14 23.43
N GLN A 354 -28.20 3.68 24.63
CA GLN A 354 -26.87 3.89 25.19
C GLN A 354 -26.10 2.57 25.32
N LYS A 355 -26.75 1.50 25.78
CA LYS A 355 -26.15 0.15 25.85
C LYS A 355 -25.75 -0.38 24.49
N ALA A 356 -26.57 -0.17 23.45
CA ALA A 356 -26.27 -0.59 22.08
C ALA A 356 -25.03 0.11 21.53
N VAL A 357 -24.95 1.44 21.67
CA VAL A 357 -23.79 2.22 21.20
C VAL A 357 -22.54 1.89 22.01
N ALA A 358 -22.63 1.80 23.35
CA ALA A 358 -21.50 1.41 24.20
C ALA A 358 -20.97 0.00 23.88
N LYS A 359 -21.85 -0.94 23.53
CA LYS A 359 -21.48 -2.29 23.08
C LYS A 359 -20.78 -2.24 21.72
N PHE A 360 -21.25 -1.41 20.79
CA PHE A 360 -20.63 -1.21 19.49
C PHE A 360 -19.20 -0.68 19.61
N GLY A 361 -18.96 0.38 20.39
CA GLY A 361 -17.59 0.90 20.54
C GLY A 361 -16.65 -0.08 21.21
N ARG A 362 -17.10 -0.80 22.24
CA ARG A 362 -16.29 -1.87 22.86
C ARG A 362 -15.92 -2.99 21.87
N LYS A 363 -16.79 -3.31 20.92
CA LYS A 363 -16.52 -4.33 19.89
C LYS A 363 -15.55 -3.86 18.82
N LEU A 364 -15.48 -2.56 18.58
CA LEU A 364 -14.57 -1.96 17.61
C LEU A 364 -13.38 -1.24 18.25
N HIS A 365 -13.16 -1.43 19.56
CA HIS A 365 -12.11 -0.77 20.33
C HIS A 365 -12.13 0.78 20.23
N ILE A 366 -13.32 1.36 20.08
CA ILE A 366 -13.54 2.80 20.11
C ILE A 366 -13.68 3.22 21.57
N SER A 367 -12.77 4.08 22.02
CA SER A 367 -12.79 4.64 23.36
C SER A 367 -14.02 5.54 23.57
N THR A 368 -14.41 5.71 24.82
CA THR A 368 -15.42 6.73 25.15
C THR A 368 -14.80 8.11 24.90
N PRO A 369 -15.54 9.08 24.31
CA PRO A 369 -15.08 10.43 24.06
C PRO A 369 -14.48 11.07 25.29
N GLY A 370 -13.27 11.59 25.14
CA GLY A 370 -12.68 12.51 26.11
C GLY A 370 -13.39 13.86 26.10
N GLU A 371 -13.15 14.65 27.14
CA GLU A 371 -13.73 15.97 27.34
C GLU A 371 -13.48 16.90 26.14
N ASP A 372 -12.26 16.93 25.60
CA ASP A 372 -11.89 17.74 24.45
C ASP A 372 -12.78 17.49 23.22
N LEU A 373 -13.06 16.21 22.94
CA LEU A 373 -13.90 15.82 21.81
C LEU A 373 -15.36 16.25 22.05
N VAL A 374 -15.84 16.12 23.29
CA VAL A 374 -17.20 16.54 23.69
C VAL A 374 -17.35 18.05 23.53
N ILE A 375 -16.39 18.84 24.02
CA ILE A 375 -16.38 20.31 23.89
C ILE A 375 -16.33 20.72 22.41
N LYS A 376 -15.42 20.15 21.61
CA LYS A 376 -15.33 20.43 20.16
C LYS A 376 -16.63 20.08 19.42
N THR A 377 -17.25 18.95 19.76
CA THR A 377 -18.52 18.51 19.16
C THR A 377 -19.64 19.49 19.52
N LYS A 378 -19.70 19.91 20.78
CA LYS A 378 -20.67 20.89 21.28
C LYS A 378 -20.50 22.24 20.58
N HIS A 379 -19.26 22.74 20.50
CA HIS A 379 -18.91 23.97 19.80
C HIS A 379 -19.41 23.94 18.35
N LYS A 380 -19.03 22.90 17.60
CA LYS A 380 -19.46 22.72 16.21
C LYS A 380 -20.98 22.73 16.06
N ALA A 381 -21.70 22.05 16.96
CA ALA A 381 -23.16 22.00 16.94
C ALA A 381 -23.80 23.37 17.19
N ILE A 382 -23.33 24.11 18.21
CA ILE A 382 -23.84 25.44 18.55
C ILE A 382 -23.54 26.44 17.41
N THR A 383 -22.30 26.46 16.91
CA THR A 383 -21.92 27.32 15.78
C THR A 383 -22.78 27.04 14.54
N GLN A 384 -23.06 25.77 14.23
CA GLN A 384 -23.92 25.41 13.11
C GLN A 384 -25.37 25.87 13.33
N ALA A 385 -25.91 25.71 14.55
CA ALA A 385 -27.26 26.16 14.89
C ALA A 385 -27.40 27.68 14.77
N VAL A 386 -26.47 28.46 15.33
CA VAL A 386 -26.46 29.93 15.22
C VAL A 386 -26.40 30.38 13.76
N ARG A 387 -25.51 29.79 12.95
CA ARG A 387 -25.42 30.10 11.50
C ARG A 387 -26.70 29.76 10.74
N SER A 388 -27.33 28.65 11.06
CA SER A 388 -28.61 28.24 10.45
C SER A 388 -29.72 29.23 10.82
N MET A 389 -29.78 29.63 12.09
CA MET A 389 -30.78 30.54 12.62
C MET A 389 -30.75 31.92 11.94
N GLN A 390 -29.58 32.40 11.50
CA GLN A 390 -29.48 33.66 10.74
C GLN A 390 -30.32 33.67 9.47
N ARG A 391 -30.52 32.51 8.84
CA ARG A 391 -31.29 32.34 7.59
C ARG A 391 -32.76 32.01 7.82
N MET A 392 -33.17 31.78 9.07
CA MET A 392 -34.58 31.50 9.40
C MET A 392 -35.39 32.79 9.41
N ASN A 393 -36.65 32.69 9.00
CA ASN A 393 -37.59 33.82 8.94
C ASN A 393 -38.75 33.68 9.92
N ARG A 394 -39.13 32.44 10.27
CA ARG A 394 -40.28 32.18 11.13
C ARG A 394 -39.91 32.38 12.60
N GLY A 395 -40.63 33.27 13.29
CA GLY A 395 -40.32 33.64 14.68
C GLY A 395 -40.33 32.45 15.64
N SER A 396 -41.28 31.52 15.48
CA SER A 396 -41.36 30.31 16.32
C SER A 396 -40.13 29.40 16.21
N ASP A 397 -39.57 29.27 15.01
CA ASP A 397 -38.43 28.39 14.76
C ASP A 397 -37.16 29.04 15.29
N ILE A 398 -37.03 30.36 15.15
CA ILE A 398 -35.95 31.16 15.74
C ILE A 398 -35.98 31.07 17.26
N LEU A 399 -37.14 31.26 17.91
CA LEU A 399 -37.26 31.17 19.36
C LEU A 399 -36.86 29.79 19.88
N GLN A 400 -37.29 28.71 19.19
CA GLN A 400 -36.89 27.35 19.58
C GLN A 400 -35.38 27.14 19.47
N ASN A 401 -34.75 27.60 18.37
CA ASN A 401 -33.30 27.50 18.19
C ASN A 401 -32.55 28.37 19.22
N LEU A 402 -33.05 29.56 19.54
CA LEU A 402 -32.48 30.41 20.59
C LEU A 402 -32.48 29.70 21.95
N ILE A 403 -33.63 29.17 22.38
CA ILE A 403 -33.72 28.45 23.66
C ILE A 403 -32.76 27.26 23.68
N TRP A 404 -32.65 26.55 22.55
CA TRP A 404 -31.69 25.45 22.41
C TRP A 404 -30.24 25.92 22.55
N VAL A 405 -29.85 27.02 21.88
CA VAL A 405 -28.50 27.60 21.97
C VAL A 405 -28.19 28.01 23.40
N LEU A 406 -29.11 28.73 24.05
CA LEU A 406 -28.94 29.20 25.44
C LEU A 406 -28.79 28.06 26.44
N LEU A 407 -29.59 27.00 26.31
CA LEU A 407 -29.46 25.80 27.12
C LEU A 407 -28.17 25.05 26.84
N ALA A 408 -27.72 25.01 25.58
CA ALA A 408 -26.46 24.38 25.21
C ALA A 408 -25.27 25.17 25.78
N THR A 409 -25.23 26.50 25.68
CA THR A 409 -24.11 27.31 26.19
C THR A 409 -24.06 27.36 27.72
N SER A 410 -25.22 27.34 28.40
CA SER A 410 -25.29 27.41 29.87
C SER A 410 -25.27 26.05 30.56
N GLY A 411 -25.61 24.98 29.85
CA GLY A 411 -25.76 23.63 30.38
C GLY A 411 -24.61 22.68 30.00
N PRO A 412 -24.57 21.48 30.60
CA PRO A 412 -23.50 20.51 30.33
C PRO A 412 -23.67 19.73 29.01
N GLY A 413 -24.81 19.84 28.34
CA GLY A 413 -25.16 18.99 27.20
C GLY A 413 -26.01 19.67 26.15
N LEU A 414 -26.50 18.87 25.19
CA LEU A 414 -27.42 19.30 24.15
C LEU A 414 -28.83 18.76 24.45
N PHE A 415 -29.84 19.45 23.95
CA PHE A 415 -31.25 19.11 24.16
C PHE A 415 -31.91 18.78 22.81
N VAL A 416 -32.92 17.92 22.78
CA VAL A 416 -33.76 17.70 21.58
C VAL A 416 -35.21 17.82 22.01
N SER A 417 -35.89 18.86 21.56
CA SER A 417 -37.26 19.14 22.01
C SER A 417 -38.17 19.52 20.86
N SER A 418 -39.47 19.24 21.02
CA SER A 418 -40.50 19.76 20.13
C SER A 418 -40.96 21.15 20.56
N GLY A 419 -41.65 21.86 19.67
CA GLY A 419 -42.28 23.15 20.02
C GLY A 419 -43.30 23.07 21.17
N LYS A 420 -43.84 21.88 21.48
CA LYS A 420 -44.74 21.68 22.63
C LYS A 420 -44.02 21.82 23.97
N ASP A 421 -42.70 21.60 23.98
CA ASP A 421 -41.87 21.65 25.18
C ASP A 421 -41.27 23.04 25.43
N THR A 422 -41.53 24.03 24.56
CA THR A 422 -40.96 25.39 24.66
C THR A 422 -41.07 25.98 26.06
N SER A 423 -42.25 25.88 26.70
CA SER A 423 -42.43 26.41 28.06
C SER A 423 -41.63 25.66 29.13
N ARG A 424 -41.41 24.35 28.94
CA ARG A 424 -40.58 23.54 29.85
C ARG A 424 -39.10 23.81 29.64
N MET A 425 -38.68 24.00 28.39
CA MET A 425 -37.32 24.38 28.03
C MET A 425 -36.93 25.76 28.60
N ILE A 426 -37.84 26.74 28.53
CA ILE A 426 -37.64 28.06 29.18
C ILE A 426 -37.48 27.91 30.69
N ARG A 427 -38.31 27.08 31.35
CA ARG A 427 -38.16 26.81 32.79
C ARG A 427 -36.86 26.09 33.11
N GLN A 428 -36.41 25.17 32.26
CA GLN A 428 -35.12 24.52 32.43
C GLN A 428 -33.98 25.54 32.34
N TYR A 429 -34.04 26.47 31.38
CA TYR A 429 -33.06 27.53 31.25
C TYR A 429 -33.05 28.45 32.48
N ASP A 430 -34.22 28.79 33.03
CA ASP A 430 -34.34 29.58 34.27
C ASP A 430 -33.58 28.97 35.47
N THR A 431 -33.36 27.66 35.46
CA THR A 431 -32.60 26.98 36.53
C THR A 431 -31.09 27.03 36.36
N ILE A 432 -30.57 27.34 35.17
CA ILE A 432 -29.14 27.27 34.84
C ILE A 432 -28.57 28.54 34.19
N GLY A 433 -29.41 29.47 33.76
CA GLY A 433 -29.04 30.67 33.00
C GLY A 433 -29.52 31.96 33.65
N ASP A 434 -29.59 33.01 32.83
CA ASP A 434 -29.96 34.36 33.28
C ASP A 434 -31.49 34.55 33.37
N THR A 435 -31.96 34.95 34.56
CA THR A 435 -33.37 35.23 34.86
C THR A 435 -33.96 36.36 34.01
N GLU A 436 -33.18 37.39 33.65
CA GLU A 436 -33.65 38.48 32.78
C GLU A 436 -33.94 37.96 31.38
N VAL A 437 -33.03 37.12 30.86
CA VAL A 437 -33.21 36.43 29.57
C VAL A 437 -34.43 35.51 29.61
N THR A 438 -34.65 34.77 30.70
CA THR A 438 -35.89 33.99 30.88
C THR A 438 -37.15 34.86 30.76
N GLY A 439 -37.13 36.06 31.33
CA GLY A 439 -38.22 37.04 31.22
C GLY A 439 -38.52 37.39 29.75
N MET A 440 -37.48 37.71 28.97
CA MET A 440 -37.60 38.00 27.54
C MET A 440 -38.14 36.81 26.74
N LEU A 441 -37.63 35.60 26.99
CA LEU A 441 -38.10 34.38 26.33
C LEU A 441 -39.60 34.13 26.55
N ASN A 442 -40.12 34.40 27.76
CA ASN A 442 -41.55 34.28 28.05
C ASN A 442 -42.38 35.31 27.25
N ILE A 443 -41.90 36.55 27.15
CA ILE A 443 -42.57 37.62 26.39
C ILE A 443 -42.63 37.25 24.90
N TRP A 444 -41.50 36.86 24.29
CA TRP A 444 -41.46 36.45 22.89
C TRP A 444 -42.35 35.23 22.62
N ARG A 445 -42.33 34.23 23.50
CA ARG A 445 -43.24 33.08 23.40
C ARG A 445 -44.70 33.52 23.34
N ASP A 446 -45.11 34.40 24.23
CA ASP A 446 -46.52 34.81 24.36
C ASP A 446 -46.96 35.69 23.17
N LYS A 447 -46.10 36.58 22.67
CA LYS A 447 -46.32 37.33 21.42
C LYS A 447 -46.49 36.39 20.22
N LEU A 448 -45.57 35.46 20.02
CA LEU A 448 -45.60 34.51 18.90
C LEU A 448 -46.82 33.58 18.98
N LYS A 449 -47.20 33.14 20.18
CA LYS A 449 -48.43 32.36 20.40
C LYS A 449 -49.69 33.17 20.07
N GLY A 450 -49.66 34.49 20.26
CA GLY A 450 -50.69 35.43 19.84
C GLY A 450 -50.68 35.76 18.34
N GLY A 451 -49.73 35.23 17.56
CA GLY A 451 -49.59 35.52 16.12
C GLY A 451 -48.92 36.86 15.82
N ILE A 452 -48.27 37.47 16.82
CA ILE A 452 -47.53 38.72 16.67
C ILE A 452 -46.06 38.36 16.40
N GLU A 453 -45.64 38.50 15.15
CA GLU A 453 -44.24 38.38 14.73
C GLU A 453 -43.69 39.78 14.42
N ASP A 454 -42.80 40.28 15.28
CA ASP A 454 -42.14 41.57 15.12
C ASP A 454 -40.71 41.35 14.59
N GLU A 455 -40.31 42.12 13.57
CA GLU A 455 -38.97 42.00 12.95
C GLU A 455 -37.86 42.34 13.94
N GLU A 456 -38.13 43.27 14.86
CA GLU A 456 -37.19 43.68 15.89
C GLU A 456 -36.99 42.56 16.93
N ASP A 457 -38.06 41.91 17.38
CA ASP A 457 -37.96 40.73 18.25
C ASP A 457 -37.15 39.61 17.56
N ILE A 458 -37.37 39.38 16.26
CA ILE A 458 -36.61 38.40 15.47
C ILE A 458 -35.11 38.74 15.43
N ARG A 459 -34.77 40.01 15.19
CA ARG A 459 -33.39 40.48 15.18
C ARG A 459 -32.73 40.29 16.55
N GLN A 460 -33.40 40.69 17.62
CA GLN A 460 -32.91 40.54 18.99
C GLN A 460 -32.67 39.07 19.37
N MET A 461 -33.58 38.16 19.00
CA MET A 461 -33.38 36.73 19.22
C MET A 461 -32.13 36.20 18.51
N LYS A 462 -31.86 36.65 17.28
CA LYS A 462 -30.67 36.26 16.52
C LYS A 462 -29.38 36.81 17.12
N GLU A 463 -29.40 38.05 17.59
CA GLU A 463 -28.25 38.70 18.23
C GLU A 463 -27.91 38.05 19.57
N LEU A 464 -28.94 37.74 20.38
CA LEU A 464 -28.75 37.07 21.67
C LEU A 464 -28.10 35.69 21.53
N ALA A 465 -28.47 34.91 20.52
CA ALA A 465 -27.82 33.61 20.28
C ALA A 465 -26.36 33.74 19.84
N SER A 466 -26.03 34.75 19.02
CA SER A 466 -24.64 35.04 18.64
C SER A 466 -23.82 35.46 19.85
N ALA A 467 -24.34 36.36 20.69
CA ALA A 467 -23.69 36.80 21.92
C ALA A 467 -23.44 35.63 22.89
N ALA A 468 -24.42 34.74 23.07
CA ALA A 468 -24.29 33.56 23.92
C ALA A 468 -23.19 32.60 23.45
N LEU A 469 -23.02 32.44 22.13
CA LEU A 469 -21.93 31.63 21.56
C LEU A 469 -20.57 32.31 21.80
N GLU A 470 -20.46 33.62 21.57
CA GLU A 470 -19.21 34.37 21.78
C GLU A 470 -18.77 34.33 23.25
N GLU A 471 -19.68 34.53 24.19
CA GLU A 471 -19.41 34.44 25.63
C GLU A 471 -18.95 33.03 26.03
N TRP A 472 -19.62 31.99 25.51
CA TRP A 472 -19.25 30.60 25.78
C TRP A 472 -17.86 30.26 25.21
N GLU A 473 -17.54 30.71 23.98
CA GLU A 473 -16.22 30.52 23.39
C GLU A 473 -15.11 31.18 24.23
N GLU A 474 -15.35 32.39 24.72
CA GLU A 474 -14.39 33.08 25.59
C GLU A 474 -14.22 32.36 26.93
N GLY A 475 -15.32 31.89 27.53
CA GLY A 475 -15.31 31.11 28.76
C GLY A 475 -14.53 29.80 28.65
N GLU A 476 -14.65 29.08 27.53
CA GLU A 476 -13.90 27.85 27.27
C GLU A 476 -12.42 28.14 26.95
N ARG A 477 -12.08 29.25 26.30
CA ARG A 477 -10.67 29.66 26.09
C ARG A 477 -9.94 29.97 27.40
N VAL A 478 -10.65 30.52 28.38
CA VAL A 478 -10.08 30.95 29.68
C VAL A 478 -9.96 29.79 30.69
N LYS A 479 -10.54 28.62 30.42
CA LYS A 479 -10.33 27.40 31.19
C LYS A 479 -9.30 26.48 30.51
N PRO A 480 -7.98 26.76 30.60
CA PRO A 480 -7.00 25.81 30.11
C PRO A 480 -7.08 24.55 30.99
N TYR A 481 -7.29 23.42 30.31
CA TYR A 481 -7.24 22.05 30.80
C TYR A 481 -6.28 21.87 32.00
N SER A 482 -6.82 21.78 33.22
CA SER A 482 -6.09 21.29 34.38
C SER A 482 -6.21 19.78 34.37
N GLY A 483 -5.35 19.11 33.60
CA GLY A 483 -5.35 17.65 33.47
C GLY A 483 -5.37 16.97 34.82
N THR A 484 -6.38 16.12 35.03
CA THR A 484 -6.42 15.11 36.11
C THR A 484 -6.36 13.74 35.50
#